data_AF-X1P8T4-F1
#
_entry.id   AF-X1P8T4-F1
#
_cell.length_a   1.000
_cell.length_b   1.000
_cell.length_c   1.000
_cell.angle_alpha   90.00
_cell.angle_beta   90.00
_cell.angle_gamma   90.00
#
_symmetry.space_group_name_H-M   'P 1'
#
loop_
_entity.id
_entity.type
_entity.pdbx_description
1 polymer ?
#
loop_
_entity_poly.entity_id
_entity_poly.type
_entity_poly.pdbx_seq_one_letter_code
_entity_poly.pdbx_strand_id
1 'polypeptide(L)'
;MQNNLNTKIAEGNVSLRNIIEEDLIQRIKGLSSGELLGAYRSLSGLKTSSNNNLQISKKNNQLEKDIIREYSTHLRSQNKAYSTVKDYVNISVKFTSYVKQNRIKFESLAMSDVDEYLSLVRSRNISNNTYAKLINCIR
;
A
#
# COMPACT_ATOMS: atom_id res chain seq x y z
N MET A 1 -44.72 0.26 6.14
CA MET A 1 -43.36 -0.31 6.20
C MET A 1 -42.95 -0.72 4.79
N GLN A 2 -42.14 0.09 4.11
CA GLN A 2 -41.61 -0.25 2.79
C GLN A 2 -40.32 -1.07 2.97
N ASN A 3 -40.38 -2.36 2.65
CA ASN A 3 -39.20 -3.21 2.57
C ASN A 3 -38.44 -2.88 1.28
N ASN A 4 -37.24 -2.33 1.43
CA ASN A 4 -36.40 -1.90 0.32
C ASN A 4 -35.77 -3.12 -0.38
N LEU A 5 -36.10 -3.31 -1.66
CA LEU A 5 -35.66 -4.43 -2.51
C LEU A 5 -34.13 -4.54 -2.58
N ASN A 6 -33.41 -3.41 -2.44
CA ASN A 6 -31.95 -3.34 -2.46
C ASN A 6 -31.29 -4.03 -1.26
N THR A 7 -31.95 -4.09 -0.11
CA THR A 7 -31.38 -4.73 1.09
C THR A 7 -31.33 -6.25 0.94
N LYS A 8 -32.35 -6.86 0.31
CA LYS A 8 -32.38 -8.31 0.03
C LYS A 8 -31.34 -8.75 -1.00
N ILE A 9 -31.05 -7.92 -2.01
CA ILE A 9 -30.04 -8.23 -3.04
C ILE A 9 -28.62 -8.14 -2.45
N ALA A 10 -28.38 -7.15 -1.58
CA ALA A 10 -27.10 -7.02 -0.88
C ALA A 10 -26.84 -8.20 0.07
N GLU A 11 -27.84 -8.64 0.84
CA GLU A 11 -27.72 -9.81 1.73
C GLU A 11 -27.53 -11.14 0.97
N GLY A 12 -28.20 -11.29 -0.18
CA GLY A 12 -28.02 -12.46 -1.05
C GLY A 12 -26.62 -12.56 -1.67
N ASN A 13 -26.04 -11.43 -2.09
CA ASN A 13 -24.69 -11.39 -2.66
C ASN A 13 -23.59 -11.60 -1.61
N VAL A 14 -23.80 -11.10 -0.38
CA VAL A 14 -22.88 -11.37 0.73
C VAL A 14 -22.94 -12.86 1.11
N SER A 15 -24.13 -13.45 1.14
CA SER A 15 -24.28 -14.89 1.39
C SER A 15 -23.62 -15.76 0.31
N LEU A 16 -23.82 -15.44 -0.97
CA LEU A 16 -23.20 -16.19 -2.07
C LEU A 16 -21.68 -16.07 -2.08
N ARG A 17 -21.15 -14.88 -1.80
CA ARG A 17 -19.71 -14.66 -1.68
C ARG A 17 -19.11 -15.48 -0.54
N ASN A 18 -19.76 -15.50 0.61
CA ASN A 18 -19.31 -16.28 1.76
C ASN A 18 -19.34 -17.78 1.47
N ILE A 19 -20.38 -18.29 0.79
CA ILE A 19 -20.47 -19.71 0.39
C ILE A 19 -19.36 -20.08 -0.61
N ILE A 20 -19.06 -19.22 -1.58
CA ILE A 20 -17.98 -19.46 -2.57
C ILE A 20 -16.60 -19.39 -1.90
N GLU A 21 -16.38 -18.42 -1.01
CA GLU A 21 -15.11 -18.29 -0.27
C GLU A 21 -14.91 -19.50 0.66
N GLU A 22 -15.94 -19.97 1.37
CA GLU A 22 -15.85 -21.15 2.23
C GLU A 22 -15.62 -22.45 1.43
N ASP A 23 -16.32 -22.66 0.31
CA ASP A 23 -16.11 -23.84 -0.55
C ASP A 23 -14.70 -23.85 -1.16
N LEU A 24 -14.22 -22.69 -1.61
CA LEU A 24 -12.85 -22.54 -2.11
C LEU A 24 -11.81 -22.82 -1.03
N ILE A 25 -12.01 -22.32 0.19
CA ILE A 25 -11.11 -22.57 1.32
C ILE A 25 -11.10 -24.06 1.67
N GLN A 26 -12.25 -24.74 1.67
CA GLN A 26 -12.33 -26.17 1.94
C GLN A 26 -11.63 -26.99 0.85
N ARG A 27 -11.83 -26.65 -0.42
CA ARG A 27 -11.11 -27.30 -1.53
C ARG A 27 -9.61 -27.10 -1.43
N ILE A 28 -9.14 -25.89 -1.12
CA ILE A 28 -7.71 -25.58 -0.94
C ILE A 28 -7.13 -26.36 0.25
N LYS A 29 -7.86 -26.47 1.36
CA LYS A 29 -7.45 -27.27 2.53
C LYS A 29 -7.39 -28.77 2.24
N GLY A 30 -8.18 -29.25 1.28
CA GLY A 30 -8.18 -30.65 0.84
C GLY A 30 -7.08 -31.00 -0.16
N LEU A 31 -6.38 -30.02 -0.73
CA LEU A 31 -5.29 -30.27 -1.68
C LEU A 31 -4.00 -30.66 -0.96
N SER A 32 -3.28 -31.63 -1.51
CA SER A 32 -1.94 -31.94 -1.04
C SER A 32 -0.96 -30.80 -1.36
N SER A 33 0.14 -30.74 -0.61
CA SER A 33 1.18 -29.71 -0.78
C SER A 33 1.73 -29.67 -2.22
N GLY A 34 1.78 -30.82 -2.89
CA GLY A 34 2.22 -30.93 -4.29
C GLY A 34 1.21 -30.36 -5.29
N GLU A 35 -0.08 -30.55 -5.05
CA GLU A 35 -1.15 -30.03 -5.90
C GLU A 35 -1.30 -28.52 -5.76
N LEU A 36 -1.13 -27.98 -4.54
CA LEU A 36 -1.09 -26.53 -4.29
C LEU A 36 0.08 -25.87 -5.03
N LEU A 37 1.27 -26.48 -4.99
CA LEU A 37 2.44 -26.01 -5.72
C LEU A 37 2.25 -26.10 -7.24
N GLY A 38 1.59 -27.16 -7.73
CA GLY A 38 1.25 -27.33 -9.14
C GLY A 38 0.29 -26.25 -9.63
N ALA A 39 -0.81 -26.00 -8.91
CA ALA A 39 -1.77 -24.95 -9.23
C ALA A 39 -1.12 -23.56 -9.23
N TYR A 40 -0.29 -23.27 -8.23
CA TYR A 40 0.46 -22.01 -8.16
C TYR A 40 1.42 -21.83 -9.34
N ARG A 41 2.15 -22.88 -9.73
CA ARG A 41 3.06 -22.84 -10.88
C ARG A 41 2.34 -22.65 -12.21
N SER A 42 1.20 -23.31 -12.42
CA SER A 42 0.37 -23.13 -13.62
C SER A 42 -0.19 -21.71 -13.73
N LEU A 43 -0.58 -21.09 -12.62
CA LEU A 43 -0.95 -19.67 -12.57
C LEU A 43 0.25 -18.74 -12.83
N SER A 44 1.45 -19.15 -12.42
CA SER A 44 2.69 -18.38 -12.65
C SER A 44 3.20 -18.46 -14.10
N GLY A 45 2.99 -19.60 -14.78
CA GLY A 45 3.42 -19.84 -16.16
C GLY A 45 2.62 -19.06 -17.21
N LEU A 46 1.42 -18.59 -16.86
CA LEU A 46 0.61 -17.71 -17.72
C LEU A 46 1.18 -16.28 -17.87
N LYS A 47 2.22 -15.91 -17.11
CA LYS A 47 2.81 -14.54 -17.11
C LYS A 47 4.09 -14.38 -17.93
N THR A 48 4.68 -15.44 -18.48
CA THR A 48 6.06 -15.42 -18.99
C THR A 48 6.20 -15.22 -20.50
N SER A 49 5.39 -14.35 -21.12
CA SER A 49 5.59 -13.93 -22.52
C SER A 49 5.45 -12.41 -22.72
N SER A 50 6.07 -11.57 -21.88
CA SER A 50 6.29 -10.15 -22.23
C SER A 50 7.36 -9.46 -21.37
N ASN A 51 8.51 -9.17 -21.99
CA ASN A 51 9.52 -8.15 -21.63
C ASN A 51 9.55 -7.64 -20.15
N ASN A 52 10.16 -8.45 -19.28
CA ASN A 52 10.09 -8.32 -17.82
C ASN A 52 10.60 -6.97 -17.25
N ASN A 53 11.60 -6.32 -17.83
CA ASN A 53 12.18 -5.11 -17.23
C ASN A 53 11.27 -3.87 -17.36
N LEU A 54 10.53 -3.76 -18.46
CA LEU A 54 9.57 -2.67 -18.68
C LEU A 54 8.27 -2.89 -17.89
N GLN A 55 7.90 -4.15 -17.67
CA GLN A 55 6.71 -4.51 -16.89
C GLN A 55 6.96 -4.36 -15.38
N ILE A 56 8.18 -4.63 -14.89
CA ILE A 56 8.56 -4.41 -13.49
C ILE A 56 8.53 -2.92 -13.14
N SER A 57 9.10 -2.03 -13.97
CA SER A 57 9.06 -0.58 -13.66
C SER A 57 7.63 -0.02 -13.73
N LYS A 58 6.81 -0.45 -14.70
CA LYS A 58 5.39 -0.08 -14.79
C LYS A 58 4.57 -0.61 -13.59
N LYS A 59 4.82 -1.84 -13.16
CA LYS A 59 4.14 -2.46 -12.01
C LYS A 59 4.56 -1.82 -10.69
N ASN A 60 5.85 -1.48 -10.53
CA ASN A 60 6.35 -0.76 -9.36
C ASN A 60 5.78 0.67 -9.31
N ASN A 61 5.70 1.36 -10.45
CA ASN A 61 5.06 2.67 -10.54
C ASN A 61 3.56 2.61 -10.21
N GLN A 62 2.87 1.54 -10.63
CA GLN A 62 1.46 1.35 -10.29
C GLN A 62 1.28 1.07 -8.79
N LEU A 63 2.14 0.23 -8.21
CA LEU A 63 2.15 -0.05 -6.77
C LEU A 63 2.43 1.21 -5.96
N GLU A 64 3.39 2.05 -6.37
CA GLU A 64 3.67 3.33 -5.71
C GLU A 64 2.46 4.28 -5.76
N LYS A 65 1.77 4.36 -6.91
CA LYS A 65 0.53 5.14 -7.03
C LYS A 65 -0.58 4.60 -6.13
N ASP A 66 -0.71 3.29 -6.02
CA ASP A 66 -1.71 2.65 -5.18
C ASP A 66 -1.44 2.92 -3.69
N ILE A 67 -0.18 2.84 -3.25
CA ILE A 67 0.25 3.18 -1.87
C ILE A 67 0.01 4.67 -1.55
N ILE A 68 0.39 5.57 -2.47
CA ILE A 68 0.16 7.02 -2.28
C ILE A 68 -1.34 7.32 -2.17
N ARG A 69 -2.17 6.66 -2.99
CA ARG A 69 -3.64 6.81 -2.95
C ARG A 69 -4.21 6.31 -1.64
N GLU A 70 -3.76 5.15 -1.16
CA GLU A 70 -4.21 4.56 0.10
C GLU A 70 -3.84 5.44 1.30
N TYR A 71 -2.58 5.89 1.37
CA TYR A 71 -2.13 6.80 2.42
C TYR A 71 -2.88 8.14 2.38
N SER A 72 -3.11 8.70 1.18
CA SER A 72 -3.93 9.90 1.03
C SER A 72 -5.37 9.70 1.53
N THR A 73 -5.93 8.52 1.31
CA THR A 73 -7.29 8.16 1.74
C THR A 73 -7.35 8.02 3.26
N HIS A 74 -6.35 7.39 3.86
CA HIS A 74 -6.18 7.32 5.31
C HIS A 74 -6.08 8.71 5.98
N LEU A 75 -5.26 9.61 5.44
CA LEU A 75 -5.16 10.97 5.99
C LEU A 75 -6.49 11.74 5.88
N ARG A 76 -7.25 11.52 4.79
CA ARG A 76 -8.59 12.12 4.64
C ARG A 76 -9.59 11.55 5.62
N SER A 77 -9.55 10.24 5.93
CA SER A 77 -10.45 9.65 6.92
C SER A 77 -10.15 10.14 8.35
N GLN A 78 -8.93 10.62 8.61
CA GLN A 78 -8.58 11.37 9.83
C GLN A 78 -9.01 12.85 9.81
N ASN A 79 -9.90 13.25 8.88
CA ASN A 79 -10.37 14.63 8.70
C ASN A 79 -9.24 15.66 8.48
N LYS A 80 -8.09 15.25 7.92
CA LYS A 80 -7.04 16.20 7.56
C LYS A 80 -7.47 17.03 6.35
N ALA A 81 -7.19 18.34 6.41
CA ALA A 81 -7.41 19.24 5.28
C ALA A 81 -6.62 18.78 4.05
N TYR A 82 -7.16 19.01 2.86
CA TYR A 82 -6.54 18.59 1.59
C TYR A 82 -5.10 19.10 1.44
N SER A 83 -4.82 20.35 1.86
CA SER A 83 -3.48 20.93 1.84
C SER A 83 -2.51 20.16 2.74
N THR A 84 -2.95 19.76 3.93
CA THR A 84 -2.16 18.92 4.85
C THR A 84 -1.91 17.52 4.28
N VAL A 85 -2.92 16.90 3.65
CA VAL A 85 -2.76 15.60 2.97
C VAL A 85 -1.68 15.70 1.89
N LYS A 86 -1.73 16.75 1.07
CA LYS A 86 -0.74 17.01 0.01
C LYS A 86 0.66 17.22 0.58
N ASP A 87 0.79 18.01 1.65
CA ASP A 87 2.07 18.22 2.34
C ASP A 87 2.65 16.89 2.85
N TYR A 88 1.83 16.08 3.51
CA TYR A 88 2.26 14.82 4.13
C TYR A 88 2.68 13.79 3.08
N VAL A 89 1.90 13.63 2.01
CA VAL A 89 2.27 12.75 0.89
C VAL A 89 3.62 13.18 0.29
N ASN A 90 3.83 14.47 0.07
CA ASN A 90 5.08 14.99 -0.48
C ASN A 90 6.28 14.74 0.46
N ILE A 91 6.07 14.89 1.78
CA ILE A 91 7.08 14.57 2.79
C ILE A 91 7.42 13.08 2.75
N SER A 92 6.42 12.19 2.77
CA SER A 92 6.62 10.73 2.72
C SER A 92 7.36 10.29 1.45
N VAL A 93 7.05 10.86 0.28
CA VAL A 93 7.75 10.55 -0.98
C VAL A 93 9.23 10.97 -0.91
N LYS A 94 9.52 12.14 -0.34
CA LYS A 94 10.92 12.61 -0.17
C LYS A 94 11.70 11.75 0.82
N PHE A 95 11.09 11.38 1.93
CA PHE A 95 11.74 10.55 2.95
C PHE A 95 12.00 9.13 2.42
N THR A 96 11.01 8.50 1.80
CA THR A 96 11.19 7.16 1.18
C THR A 96 12.21 7.17 0.05
N SER A 97 12.32 8.28 -0.70
CA SER A 97 13.39 8.46 -1.69
C SER A 97 14.77 8.52 -1.03
N TYR A 98 14.92 9.22 0.10
CA TYR A 98 16.16 9.25 0.89
C TYR A 98 16.53 7.84 1.40
N VAL A 99 15.57 7.10 1.96
CA VAL A 99 15.78 5.71 2.44
C VAL A 99 16.30 4.83 1.31
N LYS A 100 15.66 4.89 0.13
CA LYS A 100 16.08 4.15 -1.07
C LYS A 100 17.48 4.55 -1.55
N GLN A 101 17.77 5.85 -1.61
CA GLN A 101 19.08 6.36 -2.08
C GLN A 101 20.22 5.93 -1.18
N ASN A 102 20.01 5.90 0.15
CA ASN A 102 21.00 5.46 1.12
C ASN A 102 21.02 3.93 1.32
N ARG A 103 20.24 3.18 0.53
CA ARG A 103 20.11 1.71 0.61
C ARG A 103 19.74 1.20 2.00
N ILE A 104 19.03 2.02 2.77
CA ILE A 104 18.53 1.65 4.09
C ILE A 104 17.35 0.71 3.87
N LYS A 105 17.38 -0.47 4.50
CA LYS A 105 16.24 -1.39 4.45
C LYS A 105 15.16 -0.85 5.37
N PHE A 106 13.91 -0.80 4.92
CA PHE A 106 12.79 -0.33 5.76
C PHE A 106 12.65 -1.14 7.06
N GLU A 107 12.94 -2.45 7.01
CA GLU A 107 12.92 -3.36 8.16
C GLU A 107 14.00 -3.03 9.22
N SER A 108 15.08 -2.36 8.81
CA SER A 108 16.18 -1.96 9.67
C SER A 108 16.24 -0.44 9.88
N LEU A 109 15.18 0.28 9.52
CA LEU A 109 15.13 1.73 9.65
C LEU A 109 15.16 2.11 11.13
N ALA A 110 16.25 2.74 11.56
CA ALA A 110 16.46 3.16 12.93
C ALA A 110 16.11 4.63 13.12
N MET A 111 15.89 5.02 14.38
CA MET A 111 15.63 6.42 14.71
C MET A 111 16.82 7.34 14.35
N SER A 112 18.05 6.80 14.37
CA SER A 112 19.23 7.51 13.89
C SER A 112 19.15 7.90 12.42
N ASP A 113 18.58 7.05 11.56
CA ASP A 113 18.40 7.33 10.13
C ASP A 113 17.37 8.45 9.91
N VAL A 114 16.32 8.47 10.75
CA VAL A 114 15.33 9.54 10.78
C VAL A 114 15.97 10.85 11.21
N ASP A 115 16.72 10.85 12.31
CA ASP A 115 17.36 12.05 12.84
C ASP A 115 18.44 12.60 11.88
N GLU A 116 19.16 11.73 11.18
CA GLU A 116 20.09 12.12 10.12
C GLU A 116 19.37 12.82 8.96
N TYR A 117 18.25 12.25 8.49
CA TYR A 117 17.40 12.88 7.48
C TYR A 117 16.88 14.24 7.94
N LEU A 118 16.39 14.34 9.19
CA LEU A 118 15.89 15.59 9.76
C LEU A 118 16.98 16.65 9.82
N SER A 119 18.20 16.29 10.22
CA SER A 119 19.37 17.17 10.22
C SER A 119 19.71 17.68 8.82
N LEU A 120 19.70 16.80 7.82
CA LEU A 120 19.92 17.12 6.41
C LEU A 120 18.87 18.06 5.83
N VAL A 121 17.62 17.94 6.26
CA VAL A 121 16.55 18.86 5.84
C VAL A 121 16.66 20.19 6.57
N ARG A 122 17.02 20.19 7.86
CA ARG A 122 17.18 21.40 8.66
C ARG A 122 18.27 22.32 8.13
N SER A 123 19.36 21.76 7.60
CA SER A 123 20.46 22.51 6.99
C SER A 123 20.07 23.26 5.70
N ARG A 124 18.92 22.94 5.09
CA ARG A 124 18.40 23.60 3.88
C ARG A 124 17.59 24.88 4.16
N ASN A 125 17.67 25.39 5.39
CA ASN A 125 17.05 26.65 5.83
C ASN A 125 15.53 26.73 5.59
N ILE A 126 14.82 25.62 5.81
CA ILE A 126 13.36 25.57 5.68
C ILE A 126 12.68 26.26 6.88
N SER A 127 11.46 26.76 6.66
CA SER A 127 10.69 27.42 7.73
C SER A 127 10.43 26.46 8.90
N ASN A 128 10.37 27.01 10.12
CA ASN A 128 10.05 26.23 11.33
C ASN A 128 8.69 25.53 11.23
N ASN A 129 7.70 26.16 10.59
CA ASN A 129 6.39 25.56 10.36
C ASN A 129 6.48 24.35 9.42
N THR A 130 7.25 24.45 8.33
CA THR A 130 7.50 23.33 7.41
C THR A 130 8.25 22.19 8.11
N TYR A 131 9.24 22.52 8.95
CA TYR A 131 10.01 21.54 9.71
C TYR A 131 9.14 20.82 10.75
N ALA A 132 8.27 21.53 11.46
CA ALA A 132 7.32 20.95 12.41
C ALA A 132 6.35 19.97 11.72
N LYS A 133 5.81 20.35 10.55
CA LYS A 133 4.98 19.45 9.73
C LYS A 133 5.74 18.19 9.30
N LEU A 134 7.01 18.33 8.98
CA LEU A 134 7.87 17.23 8.55
C LEU A 134 8.14 16.25 9.71
N ILE A 135 8.44 16.75 10.90
CA ILE A 135 8.59 15.92 12.11
C ILE A 135 7.29 15.16 12.40
N ASN A 136 6.15 15.86 12.45
CA ASN A 136 4.84 15.27 12.74
C ASN A 136 4.35 14.27 11.67
N CYS A 137 4.95 14.29 10.49
CA CYS A 137 4.60 13.36 9.42
C CYS A 137 5.48 12.11 9.42
N ILE A 138 6.74 12.21 9.90
CA ILE A 138 7.71 11.12 9.86
C ILE A 138 7.74 10.33 11.18
N ARG A 139 7.54 11.01 12.31
CA ARG A 139 7.41 10.40 13.65
C ARG A 139 5.96 10.06 13.95
#